data_AF-A0AAD2BWL1-F1
#
_entry.id   AF-A0AAD2BWL1-F1
#
_cell.length_a   1.000
_cell.length_b   1.000
_cell.length_c   1.000
_cell.angle_alpha   90.00
_cell.angle_beta   90.00
_cell.angle_gamma   90.00
#
_symmetry.space_group_name_H-M   'P 1'
#
loop_
_entity.id
_entity.type
_entity.pdbx_description
1 polymer ?
#
loop_
_entity_poly.entity_id
_entity_poly.type
_entity_poly.pdbx_seq_one_letter_code
_entity_poly.pdbx_strand_id
1 'polypeptide(L)'
;MTGALAVAQPTTAFDEQVERLNEAIRRGLGTTIVSALDDPLVEEVILNPDGSIWIVKAGVGKYDSGEKLNPTRARNVMNIIASMLDTTVDVENPILEGNLPINGARFAGVIPPVTLAPAFNIRKKALFVYELEDYVKDGILPVPYYSVLLEAVRTRKNILVVGSTASGKTTFLNALIAAIAKYTPDHRIVVIEDTAEIQCTAADKLMAQTTANVSMLQILGVMPR
;
A
#
# COMPACT_ATOMS: atom_id res chain seq x y z
N MET A 1 0.57 -1.90 41.81
CA MET A 1 -0.26 -0.84 41.21
C MET A 1 0.57 0.43 41.12
N THR A 2 1.08 0.74 39.94
CA THR A 2 1.64 2.06 39.64
C THR A 2 1.54 2.20 38.12
N GLY A 3 0.45 2.83 37.68
CA GLY A 3 0.22 3.15 36.27
C GLY A 3 1.10 4.32 35.87
N ALA A 4 1.96 4.11 34.88
CA ALA A 4 2.62 5.19 34.18
C ALA A 4 1.58 5.85 33.26
N LEU A 5 1.16 7.07 33.63
CA LEU A 5 0.43 7.97 32.75
C LEU A 5 1.35 8.34 31.58
N ALA A 6 1.04 7.84 30.39
CA ALA A 6 1.65 8.31 29.16
C ALA A 6 1.22 9.76 28.94
N VAL A 7 2.17 10.69 29.13
CA VAL A 7 1.98 12.11 28.78
C VAL A 7 2.00 12.19 27.25
N ALA A 8 0.83 12.46 26.65
CA ALA A 8 0.73 12.74 25.23
C ALA A 8 1.58 13.97 24.90
N GLN A 9 2.50 13.84 23.94
CA GLN A 9 3.27 14.97 23.42
C GLN A 9 2.35 15.92 22.63
N PRO A 10 2.61 17.23 22.64
CA PRO A 10 1.77 18.19 21.93
C PRO A 10 1.86 17.99 20.40
N THR A 11 0.72 17.72 19.79
CA THR A 11 0.49 17.59 18.34
C THR A 11 0.85 18.92 17.64
N THR A 12 1.62 18.87 16.54
CA THR A 12 2.01 20.10 15.83
C THR A 12 0.86 20.64 14.97
N ALA A 13 0.90 21.92 14.59
CA ALA A 13 -0.12 22.52 13.69
C ALA A 13 -0.22 21.80 12.33
N PHE A 14 0.87 21.17 11.88
CA PHE A 14 0.91 20.34 10.69
C PHE A 14 0.13 19.02 10.89
N ASP A 15 0.33 18.37 12.04
CA ASP A 15 -0.39 17.14 12.39
C ASP A 15 -1.90 17.39 12.52
N GLU A 16 -2.31 18.54 13.07
CA GLU A 16 -3.73 18.92 13.14
C GLU A 16 -4.36 19.12 11.74
N GLN A 17 -3.60 19.68 10.79
CA GLN A 17 -4.08 19.88 9.43
C GLN A 17 -4.25 18.55 8.70
N VAL A 18 -3.29 17.63 8.86
CA VAL A 18 -3.34 16.28 8.30
C VAL A 18 -4.53 15.50 8.87
N GLU A 19 -4.78 15.60 10.18
CA GLU A 19 -5.92 14.92 10.81
C GLU A 19 -7.28 15.45 10.30
N ARG A 20 -7.44 16.77 10.17
CA ARG A 20 -8.67 17.35 9.61
C ARG A 20 -8.93 16.87 8.19
N LEU A 21 -7.87 16.73 7.40
CA LEU A 21 -7.93 16.28 6.02
C LEU A 21 -8.26 14.79 5.94
N ASN A 22 -7.65 13.97 6.82
CA ASN A 22 -7.99 12.56 7.02
C ASN A 22 -9.48 12.38 7.35
N GLU A 23 -10.01 13.15 8.30
CA GLU A 23 -11.43 13.11 8.63
C GLU A 23 -12.31 13.52 7.45
N ALA A 24 -11.92 14.57 6.71
CA ALA A 24 -12.66 15.02 5.53
C ALA A 24 -12.70 13.94 4.44
N ILE A 25 -11.58 13.25 4.20
CA ILE A 25 -11.50 12.12 3.26
C ILE A 25 -12.38 10.96 3.74
N ARG A 26 -12.25 10.55 5.02
CA ARG A 26 -13.10 9.48 5.61
C ARG A 26 -14.59 9.81 5.48
N ARG A 27 -14.99 11.05 5.82
CA ARG A 27 -16.37 11.54 5.63
C ARG A 27 -16.77 11.49 4.16
N GLY A 28 -15.90 11.90 3.24
CA GLY A 28 -16.15 11.88 1.79
C GLY A 28 -16.38 10.47 1.24
N LEU A 29 -15.51 9.52 1.60
CA LEU A 29 -15.58 8.11 1.18
C LEU A 29 -16.85 7.41 1.69
N GLY A 30 -17.35 7.81 2.86
CA GLY A 30 -18.55 7.24 3.46
C GLY A 30 -18.31 5.92 4.18
N THR A 31 -19.33 5.48 4.91
CA THR A 31 -19.21 4.38 5.89
C THR A 31 -18.80 3.07 5.25
N THR A 32 -19.38 2.69 4.12
CA THR A 32 -19.06 1.41 3.46
C THR A 32 -17.59 1.31 3.07
N ILE A 33 -17.06 2.33 2.39
CA ILE A 33 -15.65 2.35 1.98
C ILE A 33 -14.75 2.43 3.21
N VAL A 34 -15.06 3.28 4.19
CA VAL A 34 -14.27 3.41 5.42
C VAL A 34 -14.22 2.11 6.21
N SER A 35 -15.36 1.45 6.43
CA SER A 35 -15.42 0.15 7.11
C SER A 35 -14.65 -0.92 6.37
N ALA A 36 -14.70 -0.93 5.03
CA ALA A 36 -13.88 -1.84 4.23
C ALA A 36 -12.38 -1.53 4.38
N LEU A 37 -11.98 -0.25 4.38
CA LEU A 37 -10.57 0.12 4.55
C LEU A 37 -10.02 -0.18 5.95
N ASP A 38 -10.86 -0.14 6.98
CA ASP A 38 -10.51 -0.46 8.36
C ASP A 38 -10.46 -1.99 8.62
N ASP A 39 -11.10 -2.82 7.79
CA ASP A 39 -11.00 -4.29 7.89
C ASP A 39 -9.59 -4.76 7.46
N PRO A 40 -8.80 -5.41 8.33
CA PRO A 40 -7.42 -5.80 8.03
C PRO A 40 -7.28 -6.81 6.88
N LEU A 41 -8.33 -7.57 6.55
CA LEU A 41 -8.32 -8.55 5.47
C LEU A 41 -8.70 -7.96 4.11
N VAL A 42 -9.22 -6.73 4.06
CA VAL A 42 -9.48 -6.03 2.79
C VAL A 42 -8.16 -5.54 2.20
N GLU A 43 -7.97 -5.84 0.91
CA GLU A 43 -6.79 -5.48 0.14
C GLU A 43 -7.05 -4.25 -0.73
N GLU A 44 -8.24 -4.16 -1.32
CA GLU A 44 -8.61 -3.11 -2.26
C GLU A 44 -10.11 -2.80 -2.20
N VAL A 45 -10.45 -1.52 -2.37
CA VAL A 45 -11.82 -1.04 -2.55
C VAL A 45 -11.90 -0.33 -3.90
N ILE A 46 -12.92 -0.64 -4.70
CA ILE A 46 -13.11 -0.13 -6.06
C ILE A 46 -14.46 0.56 -6.15
N LEU A 47 -14.49 1.80 -6.65
CA LEU A 47 -15.68 2.51 -7.06
C LEU A 47 -15.77 2.54 -8.58
N ASN A 48 -16.85 1.99 -9.13
CA ASN A 48 -17.15 2.06 -10.56
C ASN A 48 -17.92 3.34 -10.93
N PRO A 49 -17.93 3.72 -12.23
CA PRO A 49 -18.65 4.90 -12.70
C PRO A 49 -20.17 4.85 -12.46
N ASP A 50 -20.76 3.66 -12.35
CA ASP A 50 -22.18 3.49 -12.04
C ASP A 50 -22.51 3.64 -10.53
N GLY A 51 -21.50 4.03 -9.74
CA GLY A 51 -21.54 4.20 -8.31
C GLY A 51 -21.35 2.91 -7.51
N SER A 52 -21.28 1.74 -8.14
CA SER A 52 -21.13 0.47 -7.42
C SER A 52 -19.79 0.36 -6.70
N ILE A 53 -19.83 -0.12 -5.46
CA ILE A 53 -18.64 -0.31 -4.62
C ILE A 53 -18.31 -1.81 -4.55
N TRP A 54 -17.12 -2.17 -5.03
CA TRP A 54 -16.59 -3.53 -4.99
C TRP A 54 -15.43 -3.62 -4.00
N ILE A 55 -15.31 -4.76 -3.34
CA ILE A 55 -14.28 -5.00 -2.33
C ILE A 55 -13.50 -6.25 -2.71
N VAL A 56 -12.18 -6.17 -2.63
CA VAL A 56 -11.27 -7.31 -2.72
C VAL A 56 -10.80 -7.66 -1.31
N LYS A 57 -11.10 -8.87 -0.86
CA LYS A 57 -10.78 -9.35 0.48
C LYS A 57 -10.00 -10.66 0.44
N ALA A 58 -8.92 -10.73 1.21
CA ALA A 58 -8.11 -11.93 1.35
C ALA A 58 -8.97 -13.13 1.79
N GLY A 59 -8.80 -14.27 1.12
CA GLY A 59 -9.55 -15.51 1.37
C GLY A 59 -10.99 -15.54 0.82
N VAL A 60 -11.59 -14.40 0.47
CA VAL A 60 -12.95 -14.31 -0.09
C VAL A 60 -12.94 -13.97 -1.58
N GLY A 61 -11.98 -13.16 -2.03
CA GLY A 61 -11.90 -12.65 -3.39
C GLY A 61 -12.64 -11.33 -3.58
N LYS A 62 -13.01 -11.02 -4.83
CA LYS A 62 -13.69 -9.79 -5.24
C LYS A 62 -15.21 -9.97 -5.18
N TYR A 63 -15.91 -9.09 -4.48
CA TYR A 63 -17.38 -9.11 -4.35
C TYR A 63 -17.99 -7.70 -4.39
N ASP A 64 -19.26 -7.63 -4.77
CA ASP A 64 -20.07 -6.40 -4.72
C ASP A 64 -20.56 -6.17 -3.28
N SER A 65 -20.35 -4.96 -2.76
CA SER A 65 -20.85 -4.59 -1.43
C SER A 65 -22.37 -4.41 -1.38
N GLY A 66 -23.03 -4.24 -2.54
CA GLY A 66 -24.45 -3.90 -2.65
C GLY A 66 -24.75 -2.41 -2.42
N GLU A 67 -23.75 -1.64 -2.01
CA GLU A 67 -23.86 -0.21 -1.71
C GLU A 67 -23.37 0.64 -2.89
N LYS A 68 -23.85 1.88 -2.95
CA LYS A 68 -23.46 2.85 -3.98
C LYS A 68 -22.95 4.16 -3.39
N LEU A 69 -21.93 4.73 -4.02
CA LEU A 69 -21.49 6.10 -3.76
C LEU A 69 -22.06 7.06 -4.81
N ASN A 70 -22.65 8.16 -4.34
CA ASN A 70 -23.15 9.21 -5.23
C ASN A 70 -21.99 9.85 -6.04
N PRO A 71 -22.13 10.06 -7.36
CA PRO A 71 -21.08 10.64 -8.21
C PRO A 71 -20.58 12.02 -7.75
N THR A 72 -21.45 12.89 -7.26
CA THR A 72 -21.08 14.21 -6.71
C THR A 72 -20.23 14.05 -5.45
N ARG A 73 -20.58 13.09 -4.59
CA ARG A 73 -19.80 12.77 -3.39
C ARG A 73 -18.44 12.18 -3.75
N ALA A 74 -18.39 11.27 -4.71
CA ALA A 74 -17.15 10.72 -5.26
C ALA A 74 -16.26 11.83 -5.85
N ARG A 75 -16.83 12.76 -6.61
CA ARG A 75 -16.10 13.91 -7.15
C ARG A 75 -15.54 14.81 -6.05
N ASN A 76 -16.33 15.11 -5.03
CA ASN A 76 -15.91 15.97 -3.92
C ASN A 76 -14.76 15.35 -3.13
N VAL A 77 -14.81 14.04 -2.84
CA VAL A 77 -13.70 13.38 -2.13
C VAL A 77 -12.43 13.34 -2.98
N MET A 78 -12.54 13.13 -4.31
CA MET A 78 -11.39 13.22 -5.21
C MET A 78 -10.75 14.62 -5.20
N ASN A 79 -11.55 15.69 -5.17
CA ASN A 79 -11.02 17.06 -5.09
C ASN A 79 -10.28 17.31 -3.75
N ILE A 80 -10.79 16.76 -2.65
CA ILE A 80 -10.12 16.83 -1.34
C ILE A 80 -8.78 16.09 -1.39
N ILE A 81 -8.75 14.89 -1.99
CA ILE A 81 -7.52 14.10 -2.17
C ILE A 81 -6.52 14.83 -3.07
N ALA A 82 -6.97 15.45 -4.16
CA ALA A 82 -6.08 16.23 -5.03
C ALA A 82 -5.45 17.41 -4.31
N SER A 83 -6.26 18.18 -3.56
CA SER A 83 -5.75 19.30 -2.74
C SER A 83 -4.74 18.84 -1.69
N MET A 84 -4.89 17.64 -1.14
CA MET A 84 -3.93 17.06 -0.21
C MET A 84 -2.60 16.70 -0.88
N LEU A 85 -2.67 16.16 -2.11
CA LEU A 85 -1.51 15.75 -2.90
C LEU A 85 -0.84 16.91 -3.62
N ASP A 86 -1.25 18.16 -3.32
CA ASP A 86 -0.80 19.38 -3.98
C ASP A 86 -0.93 19.29 -5.52
N THR A 87 -2.06 18.75 -5.97
CA THR A 87 -2.37 18.54 -7.39
C THR A 87 -3.82 18.90 -7.69
N THR A 88 -4.18 18.86 -8.97
CA THR A 88 -5.54 19.09 -9.43
C THR A 88 -6.10 17.87 -10.14
N VAL A 89 -7.43 17.74 -10.12
CA VAL A 89 -8.15 16.75 -10.91
C VAL A 89 -9.32 17.45 -11.57
N ASP A 90 -9.28 17.60 -12.88
CA ASP A 90 -10.26 18.36 -13.67
C ASP A 90 -10.41 17.76 -15.08
N VAL A 91 -11.14 18.45 -15.96
CA VAL A 91 -11.43 17.94 -17.31
C VAL A 91 -10.16 17.89 -18.17
N GLU A 92 -9.17 18.75 -17.91
CA GLU A 92 -7.89 18.77 -18.61
C GLU A 92 -6.91 17.75 -18.01
N ASN A 93 -6.98 17.54 -16.69
CA ASN A 93 -6.18 16.58 -15.92
C ASN A 93 -7.10 15.56 -15.20
N PRO A 94 -7.70 14.60 -15.94
CA PRO A 94 -8.77 13.75 -15.41
C PRO A 94 -8.29 12.55 -14.59
N ILE A 95 -6.98 12.41 -14.37
CA ILE A 95 -6.35 11.29 -13.65
C ILE A 95 -5.77 11.82 -12.35
N LEU A 96 -6.03 11.12 -11.24
CA LEU A 96 -5.51 11.43 -9.93
C LEU A 96 -4.85 10.19 -9.33
N GLU A 97 -3.57 10.28 -9.00
CA GLU A 97 -2.82 9.20 -8.35
C GLU A 97 -2.06 9.73 -7.14
N GLY A 98 -1.94 8.92 -6.09
CA GLY A 98 -1.11 9.24 -4.93
C GLY A 98 -1.33 8.31 -3.74
N ASN A 99 -0.70 8.61 -2.61
CA ASN A 99 -0.87 7.87 -1.37
C ASN A 99 -1.74 8.67 -0.40
N LEU A 100 -2.72 7.99 0.19
CA LEU A 100 -3.58 8.55 1.21
C LEU A 100 -2.93 8.42 2.59
N PRO A 101 -3.15 9.38 3.50
CA PRO A 101 -2.69 9.27 4.88
C PRO A 101 -3.45 8.18 5.64
N ILE A 102 -4.65 7.79 5.17
CA ILE A 102 -5.36 6.62 5.68
C ILE A 102 -4.59 5.34 5.34
N ASN A 103 -3.90 4.78 6.34
CA ASN A 103 -3.15 3.52 6.24
C ASN A 103 -2.05 3.50 5.16
N GLY A 104 -1.62 4.66 4.64
CA GLY A 104 -0.69 4.74 3.51
C GLY A 104 -1.26 4.14 2.22
N ALA A 105 -2.58 4.04 2.09
CA ALA A 105 -3.23 3.36 0.97
C ALA A 105 -2.99 4.10 -0.35
N ARG A 106 -2.70 3.36 -1.43
CA ARG A 106 -2.59 3.94 -2.77
C ARG A 106 -3.97 4.26 -3.31
N PHE A 107 -4.12 5.47 -3.83
CA PHE A 107 -5.29 5.93 -4.56
C PHE A 107 -4.94 6.07 -6.04
N ALA A 108 -5.84 5.58 -6.90
CA ALA A 108 -5.84 5.89 -8.31
C ALA A 108 -7.29 6.13 -8.75
N GLY A 109 -7.55 7.27 -9.38
CA GLY A 109 -8.89 7.69 -9.74
C GLY A 109 -8.94 8.42 -11.07
N VAL A 110 -10.09 8.34 -11.71
CA VAL A 110 -10.38 8.94 -13.00
C VAL A 110 -11.74 9.63 -12.98
N ILE A 111 -11.86 10.72 -13.73
CA ILE A 111 -13.11 11.47 -13.91
C ILE A 111 -13.43 11.65 -15.42
N PRO A 112 -14.63 12.16 -15.77
CA PRO A 112 -14.89 12.58 -17.14
C PRO A 112 -13.84 13.58 -17.66
N PRO A 113 -13.40 13.46 -18.93
CA PRO A 113 -14.02 12.65 -20.00
C PRO A 113 -13.45 11.22 -20.15
N VAL A 114 -12.47 10.80 -19.33
CA VAL A 114 -11.84 9.47 -19.45
C VAL A 114 -12.81 8.33 -19.10
N THR A 115 -13.80 8.63 -18.27
CA THR A 115 -14.87 7.73 -17.87
C THR A 115 -16.21 8.48 -17.81
N LEU A 116 -17.34 7.77 -17.71
CA LEU A 116 -18.68 8.36 -17.69
C LEU A 116 -18.99 9.13 -16.40
N ALA A 117 -18.38 8.74 -15.28
CA ALA A 117 -18.52 9.37 -13.97
C ALA A 117 -17.30 9.05 -13.10
N PRO A 118 -17.04 9.79 -12.01
CA PRO A 118 -15.89 9.54 -11.13
C PRO A 118 -15.78 8.08 -10.69
N ALA A 119 -14.61 7.50 -10.87
CA ALA A 119 -14.29 6.13 -10.49
C ALA A 119 -12.88 6.09 -9.90
N PHE A 120 -12.63 5.16 -8.97
CA PHE A 120 -11.32 5.03 -8.34
C PHE A 120 -11.12 3.66 -7.72
N ASN A 121 -9.87 3.32 -7.44
CA ASN A 121 -9.49 2.22 -6.57
C ASN A 121 -8.57 2.72 -5.44
N ILE A 122 -8.78 2.15 -4.25
CA ILE A 122 -7.99 2.39 -3.05
C ILE A 122 -7.39 1.04 -2.65
N ARG A 123 -6.08 0.90 -2.84
CA ARG A 123 -5.35 -0.33 -2.51
C ARG A 123 -4.55 -0.13 -1.23
N LYS A 124 -4.84 -0.94 -0.22
CA LYS A 124 -4.13 -0.88 1.06
C LYS A 124 -2.73 -1.47 0.92
N LYS A 125 -1.81 -0.93 1.72
CA LYS A 125 -0.54 -1.62 1.95
C LYS A 125 -0.84 -2.94 2.67
N ALA A 126 -0.20 -4.03 2.25
CA ALA A 126 -0.32 -5.31 2.94
C ALA A 126 0.03 -5.12 4.42
N LEU A 127 -0.85 -5.51 5.34
CA LEU A 127 -0.61 -5.33 6.78
C LEU A 127 0.25 -6.44 7.38
N PHE A 128 0.23 -7.64 6.77
CA PHE A 128 0.94 -8.82 7.27
C PHE A 128 2.11 -9.15 6.36
N VAL A 129 3.30 -9.29 6.95
CA VAL A 129 4.46 -9.93 6.31
C VAL A 129 4.43 -11.39 6.72
N TYR A 130 4.16 -12.26 5.75
CA TYR A 130 4.31 -13.70 5.95
C TYR A 130 5.81 -14.02 6.01
N GLU A 131 6.25 -14.79 7.01
CA GLU A 131 7.61 -15.33 7.02
C GLU A 131 7.69 -16.55 6.09
N LEU A 132 8.89 -16.92 5.63
CA LEU A 132 9.07 -18.12 4.81
C LEU A 132 8.57 -19.39 5.53
N GLU A 133 8.70 -19.41 6.85
CA GLU A 133 8.20 -20.45 7.74
C GLU A 133 6.68 -20.61 7.67
N ASP A 134 5.93 -19.54 7.44
CA ASP A 134 4.48 -19.61 7.32
C ASP A 134 4.07 -20.30 6.03
N TYR A 135 4.79 -20.07 4.92
CA TYR A 135 4.58 -20.82 3.68
C TYR A 135 4.89 -22.31 3.84
N VAL A 136 5.85 -22.68 4.70
CA VAL A 136 6.13 -24.09 5.02
C VAL A 136 5.00 -24.69 5.83
N LYS A 137 4.52 -23.99 6.86
CA LYS A 137 3.39 -24.43 7.71
C LYS A 137 2.11 -24.63 6.88
N ASP A 138 1.86 -23.72 5.95
CA ASP A 138 0.68 -23.75 5.07
C ASP A 138 0.83 -24.75 3.91
N GLY A 139 1.98 -25.43 3.80
CA GLY A 139 2.26 -26.43 2.76
C GLY A 139 2.49 -25.85 1.36
N ILE A 140 2.60 -24.52 1.24
CA ILE A 140 2.84 -23.82 -0.03
C ILE A 140 4.32 -23.96 -0.44
N LEU A 141 5.24 -23.92 0.53
CA LEU A 141 6.68 -24.05 0.32
C LEU A 141 7.20 -25.35 0.95
N PRO A 142 7.51 -26.39 0.16
CA PRO A 142 8.09 -27.62 0.70
C PRO A 142 9.44 -27.36 1.39
N VAL A 143 9.69 -28.09 2.48
CA VAL A 143 10.88 -27.94 3.34
C VAL A 143 12.21 -27.94 2.56
N PRO A 144 12.45 -28.82 1.55
CA PRO A 144 13.70 -28.78 0.80
C PRO A 144 13.95 -27.44 0.10
N TYR A 145 12.90 -26.80 -0.43
CA TYR A 145 13.01 -25.49 -1.09
C TYR A 145 13.21 -24.35 -0.09
N TYR A 146 12.61 -24.43 1.10
CA TYR A 146 12.89 -23.49 2.19
C TYR A 146 14.39 -23.48 2.53
N SER A 147 15.01 -24.66 2.68
CA SER A 147 16.45 -24.74 2.97
C SER A 147 17.32 -24.12 1.86
N VAL A 148 16.97 -24.35 0.59
CA VAL A 148 17.67 -23.77 -0.56
C VAL A 148 17.55 -22.24 -0.56
N LEU A 149 16.36 -21.69 -0.31
CA LEU A 149 16.13 -20.25 -0.26
C LEU A 149 16.89 -19.60 0.89
N LEU A 150 16.91 -20.24 2.05
CA LEU A 150 17.60 -19.72 3.23
C LEU A 150 19.12 -19.68 3.01
N GLU A 151 19.68 -20.71 2.39
CA GLU A 151 21.09 -20.73 2.02
C GLU A 151 21.42 -19.69 0.94
N ALA A 152 20.53 -19.51 -0.05
CA ALA A 152 20.66 -18.46 -1.06
C ALA A 152 20.68 -17.05 -0.45
N VAL A 153 19.84 -16.80 0.57
CA VAL A 153 19.83 -15.55 1.34
C VAL A 153 21.16 -15.35 2.07
N ARG A 154 21.60 -16.34 2.86
CA ARG A 154 22.85 -16.25 3.64
C ARG A 154 24.09 -16.06 2.77
N THR A 155 24.11 -16.69 1.61
CA THR A 155 25.23 -16.61 0.64
C THR A 155 25.06 -15.49 -0.40
N ARG A 156 24.09 -14.58 -0.20
CA ARG A 156 23.83 -13.40 -1.04
C ARG A 156 23.66 -13.71 -2.53
N LYS A 157 22.91 -14.77 -2.86
CA LYS A 157 22.55 -15.07 -4.25
C LYS A 157 21.52 -14.06 -4.76
N ASN A 158 21.58 -13.80 -6.06
CA ASN A 158 20.53 -13.03 -6.74
C ASN A 158 19.29 -13.91 -6.88
N ILE A 159 18.14 -13.42 -6.42
CA ILE A 159 16.85 -14.12 -6.46
C ILE A 159 15.87 -13.26 -7.26
N LEU A 160 15.22 -13.86 -8.25
CA LEU A 160 14.16 -13.23 -9.04
C LEU A 160 12.83 -13.94 -8.76
N VAL A 161 11.83 -13.18 -8.31
CA VAL A 161 10.47 -13.69 -8.06
C VAL A 161 9.59 -13.41 -9.28
N VAL A 162 9.03 -14.45 -9.89
CA VAL A 162 8.23 -14.36 -11.13
C VAL A 162 6.83 -14.95 -10.94
N GLY A 163 5.87 -14.52 -11.77
CA GLY A 163 4.46 -14.94 -11.68
C GLY A 163 3.50 -13.93 -12.32
N SER A 164 2.24 -14.33 -12.54
CA SER A 164 1.19 -13.47 -13.11
C SER A 164 0.81 -12.31 -12.18
N THR A 165 0.07 -11.32 -12.69
CA THR A 165 -0.53 -10.28 -11.85
C THR A 165 -1.39 -10.92 -10.76
N ALA A 166 -1.33 -10.37 -9.54
CA ALA A 166 -2.01 -10.89 -8.34
C ALA A 166 -1.62 -12.31 -7.88
N SER A 167 -0.54 -12.91 -8.37
CA SER A 167 -0.09 -14.25 -7.94
C SER A 167 0.66 -14.29 -6.59
N GLY A 168 0.68 -13.19 -5.82
CA GLY A 168 1.41 -13.11 -4.55
C GLY A 168 2.91 -12.81 -4.64
N LYS A 169 3.42 -12.35 -5.78
CA LYS A 169 4.86 -12.03 -5.96
C LYS A 169 5.42 -11.09 -4.88
N THR A 170 4.79 -9.93 -4.70
CA THR A 170 5.23 -8.94 -3.71
C THR A 170 5.14 -9.53 -2.29
N THR A 171 4.10 -10.33 -2.02
CA THR A 171 3.94 -11.02 -0.73
C THR A 171 5.09 -12.00 -0.45
N PHE A 172 5.48 -12.80 -1.44
CA PHE A 172 6.61 -13.73 -1.30
C PHE A 172 7.96 -13.00 -1.25
N LEU A 173 8.12 -11.91 -2.01
CA LEU A 173 9.30 -11.05 -1.94
C LEU A 173 9.48 -10.43 -0.54
N ASN A 174 8.39 -9.97 0.09
CA ASN A 174 8.40 -9.50 1.47
C ASN A 174 8.85 -10.58 2.47
N ALA A 175 8.48 -11.85 2.26
CA ALA A 175 8.95 -12.97 3.07
C ALA A 175 10.47 -13.20 2.94
N LEU A 176 11.00 -13.09 1.71
CA LEU A 176 12.45 -13.16 1.46
C LEU A 176 13.20 -11.99 2.10
N ILE A 177 12.66 -10.77 2.02
CA ILE A 177 13.26 -9.59 2.65
C ILE A 177 13.25 -9.72 4.18
N ALA A 178 12.18 -10.26 4.76
CA ALA A 178 12.12 -10.58 6.19
C ALA A 178 13.20 -11.60 6.58
N ALA A 179 13.42 -12.63 5.76
CA ALA A 179 14.51 -13.59 5.96
C ALA A 179 15.90 -12.91 5.88
N ILE A 180 16.14 -12.01 4.91
CA ILE A 180 17.39 -11.24 4.83
C ILE A 180 17.59 -10.40 6.10
N ALA A 181 16.58 -9.66 6.53
CA ALA A 181 16.65 -8.84 7.75
C ALA A 181 16.93 -9.68 9.01
N LYS A 182 16.32 -10.87 9.11
CA LYS A 182 16.44 -11.79 10.25
C LYS A 182 17.78 -12.52 10.31
N TYR A 183 18.27 -13.02 9.17
CA TYR A 183 19.44 -13.89 9.12
C TYR A 183 20.74 -13.17 8.76
N THR A 184 20.66 -11.92 8.28
CA THR A 184 21.82 -11.10 7.96
C THR A 184 21.65 -9.67 8.50
N PRO A 185 21.57 -9.49 9.83
CA PRO A 185 21.22 -8.21 10.46
C PRO A 185 22.23 -7.08 10.20
N ASP A 186 23.49 -7.43 9.91
CA ASP A 186 24.55 -6.45 9.61
C ASP A 186 24.54 -5.96 8.15
N HIS A 187 23.65 -6.52 7.31
CA HIS A 187 23.54 -6.09 5.92
C HIS A 187 22.69 -4.83 5.80
N ARG A 188 23.13 -3.92 4.94
CA ARG A 188 22.32 -2.81 4.46
C ARG A 188 21.32 -3.28 3.39
N ILE A 189 20.05 -2.91 3.54
CA ILE A 189 19.01 -3.18 2.53
C ILE A 189 18.57 -1.89 1.86
N VAL A 190 18.72 -1.82 0.54
CA VAL A 190 18.20 -0.71 -0.28
C VAL A 190 17.00 -1.22 -1.07
N VAL A 191 15.84 -0.60 -0.84
CA VAL A 191 14.59 -0.89 -1.56
C VAL A 191 14.29 0.28 -2.49
N ILE A 192 14.02 -0.03 -3.76
CA ILE A 192 13.59 0.96 -4.75
C ILE A 192 12.31 0.43 -5.40
N GLU A 193 11.22 1.18 -5.30
CA GLU A 193 9.89 0.74 -5.76
C GLU A 193 9.08 1.90 -6.35
N ASP A 194 8.17 1.62 -7.30
CA ASP A 194 7.26 2.66 -7.81
C ASP A 194 6.13 2.97 -6.82
N THR A 195 5.72 1.98 -6.04
CA THR A 195 4.69 2.09 -5.01
C THR A 195 5.20 1.38 -3.78
N ALA A 196 5.06 1.99 -2.60
CA ALA A 196 5.49 1.47 -1.31
C ALA A 196 4.71 0.22 -0.88
N GLU A 197 5.00 -0.93 -1.49
CA GLU A 197 4.45 -2.24 -1.13
C GLU A 197 5.39 -3.04 -0.23
N ILE A 198 6.70 -2.78 -0.33
CA ILE A 198 7.71 -3.53 0.40
C ILE A 198 7.72 -3.12 1.88
N GLN A 199 7.92 -4.12 2.72
CA GLN A 199 8.16 -3.98 4.15
C GLN A 199 9.54 -4.52 4.49
N CYS A 200 10.31 -3.72 5.23
CA CYS A 200 11.67 -4.08 5.60
C CYS A 200 11.92 -3.71 7.08
N THR A 201 12.22 -4.72 7.88
CA THR A 201 12.51 -4.58 9.32
C THR A 201 14.00 -4.43 9.62
N ALA A 202 14.88 -4.50 8.62
CA ALA A 202 16.32 -4.32 8.81
C ALA A 202 16.65 -2.97 9.46
N ALA A 203 17.70 -2.97 10.29
CA ALA A 203 18.16 -1.78 11.00
C ALA A 203 18.80 -0.78 10.04
N ASP A 204 19.78 -1.22 9.25
CA ASP A 204 20.37 -0.42 8.17
C ASP A 204 19.56 -0.61 6.88
N LYS A 205 18.65 0.33 6.61
CA LYS A 205 17.83 0.30 5.39
C LYS A 205 17.63 1.68 4.78
N LEU A 206 17.45 1.70 3.46
CA LEU A 206 16.98 2.85 2.71
C LEU A 206 15.76 2.42 1.89
N MET A 207 14.64 3.11 2.08
CA MET A 207 13.41 2.92 1.30
C MET A 207 13.29 4.11 0.33
N ALA A 208 13.38 3.86 -0.97
CA ALA A 208 13.24 4.87 -2.01
C ALA A 208 12.06 4.57 -2.91
N GLN A 209 11.34 5.63 -3.29
CA GLN A 209 10.24 5.54 -4.24
C GLN A 209 10.53 6.38 -5.48
N THR A 210 10.08 5.91 -6.64
CA THR A 210 10.10 6.73 -7.85
C THR A 210 9.11 7.89 -7.73
N THR A 211 9.36 8.92 -8.53
CA THR A 211 8.42 10.02 -8.72
C THR A 211 8.19 10.22 -10.21
N ALA A 212 7.24 11.07 -10.58
CA ALA A 212 7.02 11.43 -11.99
C ALA A 212 8.31 11.91 -12.70
N ASN A 213 9.26 12.47 -11.94
CA ASN A 213 10.50 13.06 -12.47
C ASN A 213 11.76 12.24 -12.13
N VAL A 214 11.65 11.18 -11.32
CA VAL A 214 12.79 10.40 -10.83
C VAL A 214 12.51 8.92 -11.03
N SER A 215 13.19 8.33 -12.01
CA SER A 215 13.09 6.91 -12.35
C SER A 215 13.87 6.00 -11.40
N MET A 216 13.50 4.71 -11.37
CA MET A 216 14.19 3.68 -10.60
C MET A 216 15.69 3.59 -10.92
N LEU A 217 16.07 3.76 -12.19
CA LEU A 217 17.46 3.73 -12.62
C LEU A 217 18.27 4.93 -12.09
N GLN A 218 17.67 6.12 -12.03
CA GLN A 218 18.32 7.30 -11.46
C GLN A 218 18.56 7.11 -9.97
N ILE A 219 17.58 6.56 -9.23
CA ILE A 219 17.74 6.23 -7.82
C ILE A 219 18.88 5.22 -7.65
N LEU A 220 18.84 4.12 -8.40
CA LEU A 220 19.87 3.09 -8.34
C LEU A 220 21.28 3.64 -8.60
N GLY A 221 21.41 4.60 -9.53
CA GLY A 221 22.69 5.21 -9.90
C GLY A 221 23.35 6.06 -8.82
N VAL A 222 22.60 6.57 -7.84
CA VAL A 222 23.13 7.41 -6.75
C VAL A 222 23.26 6.67 -5.42
N MET A 223 22.79 5.42 -5.33
CA MET A 223 22.90 4.62 -4.11
C MET A 223 24.34 4.13 -3.90
N PRO A 224 24.90 4.29 -2.68
CA PRO A 224 26.24 3.82 -2.37
C PRO A 224 26.32 2.29 -2.49
N ARG A 225 27.41 1.79 -3.07
CA ARG A 225 27.73 0.36 -3.18
C ARG A 225 28.17 -0.23 -1.84
#